data_AF-A0A3B9TW27-F1
#
_entry.id   AF-A0A3B9TW27-F1
#
_cell.length_a   1.000
_cell.length_b   1.000
_cell.length_c   1.000
_cell.angle_alpha   90.00
_cell.angle_beta   90.00
_cell.angle_gamma   90.00
#
_symmetry.space_group_name_H-M   'P 1'
#
loop_
_entity.id
_entity.type
_entity.pdbx_description
1 polymer ?
#
loop_
_entity_poly.entity_id
_entity_poly.type
_entity_poly.pdbx_seq_one_letter_code
_entity_poly.pdbx_strand_id
1 'polypeptide(L)' 'MTLDPLLSAPQPIPVHAIAALVAMVLGGLQLWGPKGTRNHRTLGYIWVGLMAIVAFSGFFIHVLKLVGPFSPIHLLSVL' A
#
# COMPACT_ATOMS: atom_id res chain seq x y z
N MET A 1 6.11 7.72 -21.20
CA MET A 1 6.39 6.76 -20.11
C MET A 1 5.23 5.77 -20.07
N THR A 2 5.49 4.46 -20.13
CA THR A 2 4.45 3.41 -20.11
C THR A 2 4.32 2.79 -18.71
N LEU A 3 3.23 2.05 -18.46
CA LEU A 3 3.01 1.32 -17.21
C LEU A 3 3.63 -0.10 -17.23
N ASP A 4 4.28 -0.50 -18.32
CA ASP A 4 4.82 -1.86 -18.48
C ASP A 4 5.75 -2.30 -17.35
N PRO A 5 6.65 -1.44 -16.80
CA PRO A 5 7.51 -1.86 -15.69
C PRO A 5 6.73 -2.27 -14.44
N LEU A 6 5.56 -1.66 -14.20
CA LEU A 6 4.70 -2.01 -13.07
C LEU A 6 3.90 -3.27 -13.37
N LEU A 7 3.30 -3.36 -14.56
CA LEU A 7 2.38 -4.44 -14.91
C LEU A 7 3.09 -5.77 -15.19
N SER A 8 4.36 -5.74 -15.60
CA SER A 8 5.18 -6.93 -15.86
C SER A 8 6.05 -7.37 -14.67
N ALA A 9 6.04 -6.64 -13.56
CA ALA A 9 6.83 -6.99 -12.39
C ALA A 9 6.38 -8.31 -11.75
N PRO A 10 7.29 -9.08 -11.11
CA PRO A 10 6.94 -10.29 -10.39
C PRO A 10 5.89 -10.04 -9.30
N GLN A 11 4.94 -10.96 -9.16
CA GLN A 11 3.98 -10.91 -8.07
C GLN A 11 4.70 -11.08 -6.71
N PRO A 12 4.30 -10.34 -5.66
CA PRO A 12 3.10 -9.49 -5.56
C PRO A 12 3.33 -7.98 -5.82
N ILE A 13 4.43 -7.58 -6.46
CA ILE A 13 4.81 -6.16 -6.61
C ILE A 13 3.71 -5.31 -7.29
N PRO A 14 3.06 -5.75 -8.40
CA PRO A 14 2.02 -4.94 -9.04
C PRO A 14 0.83 -4.70 -8.11
N VAL A 15 0.38 -5.74 -7.40
CA VAL A 15 -0.76 -5.65 -6.46
C VAL A 15 -0.42 -4.73 -5.30
N HIS A 16 0.76 -4.87 -4.72
CA HIS A 16 1.24 -4.02 -3.63
C HIS A 16 1.25 -2.54 -4.04
N ALA A 17 1.89 -2.23 -5.17
CA ALA A 17 2.04 -0.86 -5.64
C ALA A 17 0.69 -0.22 -6.02
N ILE A 18 -0.19 -0.95 -6.70
CA ILE A 18 -1.54 -0.44 -7.02
C ILE A 18 -2.34 -0.19 -5.74
N ALA A 19 -2.34 -1.12 -4.79
CA ALA A 19 -3.02 -0.94 -3.51
C ALA A 19 -2.48 0.29 -2.73
N ALA A 20 -1.15 0.46 -2.70
CA ALA A 20 -0.51 1.61 -2.04
C ALA A 20 -0.89 2.94 -2.71
N LEU A 21 -0.88 3.02 -4.04
CA LEU A 21 -1.27 4.22 -4.78
C LEU A 21 -2.75 4.58 -4.54
N VAL A 22 -3.65 3.60 -4.58
CA VAL A 22 -5.07 3.82 -4.29
C VAL A 22 -5.25 4.28 -2.84
N ALA A 23 -4.55 3.65 -1.89
CA ALA A 23 -4.63 4.04 -0.48
C ALA A 23 -4.10 5.45 -0.24
N MET A 24 -3.02 5.85 -0.92
CA MET A 24 -2.47 7.20 -0.86
C MET A 24 -3.52 8.24 -1.32
N VAL A 25 -4.18 7.99 -2.46
CA VAL A 25 -5.22 8.89 -2.97
C VAL A 25 -6.43 8.94 -2.03
N LEU A 26 -6.97 7.78 -1.63
CA LEU A 26 -8.14 7.74 -0.74
C LEU A 26 -7.85 8.33 0.64
N GLY A 27 -6.65 8.10 1.19
CA GLY A 27 -6.20 8.72 2.43
C GLY A 27 -6.11 10.24 2.30
N GLY A 28 -5.55 10.75 1.20
CA GLY A 28 -5.53 12.18 0.90
C GLY A 28 -6.93 12.78 0.81
N LEU A 29 -7.86 12.12 0.11
CA LEU A 29 -9.27 12.54 0.03
C LEU A 29 -9.95 12.51 1.40
N GLN A 30 -9.69 11.48 2.22
CA GLN A 30 -10.23 11.37 3.57
C GLN A 30 -9.73 12.50 4.47
N LEU A 31 -8.46 12.90 4.34
CA LEU A 31 -7.85 13.99 5.10
C LEU A 31 -8.34 15.37 4.66
N TRP A 32 -8.58 15.57 3.35
CA TRP A 32 -9.17 16.81 2.83
C TRP A 32 -10.63 16.96 3.29
N GLY A 33 -11.39 15.86 3.33
CA GLY A 33 -12.82 15.87 3.63
C GLY A 33 -13.18 16.21 5.08
N PRO A 34 -14.44 16.61 5.33
CA PRO A 34 -14.94 16.89 6.68
C PRO A 34 -14.95 15.62 7.55
N LYS A 35 -14.34 15.72 8.74
CA LYS A 35 -14.33 14.65 9.75
C LYS A 35 -15.73 14.41 10.33
N GLY A 36 -15.98 13.20 10.82
CA GLY A 36 -17.24 12.81 11.49
C GLY A 36 -18.38 12.37 10.57
N THR A 37 -18.25 12.56 9.26
CA THR A 37 -19.24 12.14 8.26
C THR A 37 -19.22 10.63 8.01
N ARG A 38 -20.30 10.09 7.44
CA ARG A 38 -20.34 8.69 6.96
C ARG A 38 -19.27 8.43 5.90
N ASN A 39 -19.08 9.38 4.98
CA ASN A 39 -18.06 9.29 3.93
C ASN A 39 -16.65 9.21 4.51
N HIS A 40 -16.32 10.00 5.53
CA HIS A 40 -15.01 9.94 6.19
C HIS A 40 -14.74 8.55 6.79
N ARG A 41 -15.75 7.93 7.43
CA ARG A 41 -15.62 6.57 7.98
C ARG A 41 -15.48 5.51 6.89
N THR A 42 -16.29 5.59 5.83
CA THR A 42 -16.22 4.64 4.71
C THR A 42 -14.86 4.68 4.03
N LEU A 43 -14.33 5.88 3.73
CA LEU A 43 -12.99 6.03 3.19
C LEU A 43 -11.92 5.47 4.14
N GLY A 44 -12.06 5.70 5.45
CA GLY A 44 -11.19 5.13 6.47
C GLY A 44 -11.16 3.60 6.47
N TYR A 45 -12.32 2.95 6.39
CA TYR A 45 -12.35 1.48 6.34
C TYR A 45 -11.74 0.92 5.05
N ILE A 46 -11.98 1.57 3.91
CA ILE A 46 -11.34 1.17 2.64
C ILE A 46 -9.83 1.35 2.75
N TRP A 47 -9.38 2.48 3.30
CA TRP A 47 -7.96 2.76 3.52
C TRP A 47 -7.30 1.70 4.41
N VAL A 48 -7.94 1.30 5.52
CA VAL A 48 -7.43 0.23 6.40
C VAL A 48 -7.33 -1.10 5.65
N GLY A 49 -8.34 -1.47 4.87
CA GLY A 49 -8.30 -2.68 4.04
C GLY A 49 -7.15 -2.66 3.04
N LEU A 50 -6.91 -1.54 2.37
CA LEU A 50 -5.78 -1.37 1.45
C LEU A 50 -4.44 -1.45 2.17
N MET A 51 -4.31 -0.84 3.35
CA MET A 51 -3.10 -0.94 4.17
C MET A 51 -2.81 -2.37 4.62
N ALA A 52 -3.83 -3.16 4.93
CA ALA A 52 -3.66 -4.58 5.21
C ALA A 52 -3.08 -5.35 4.01
N ILE A 53 -3.55 -5.06 2.79
CA ILE A 53 -3.01 -5.64 1.55
C ILE A 53 -1.55 -5.23 1.36
N VAL A 54 -1.23 -3.95 1.55
CA VAL A 54 0.13 -3.39 1.42
C VAL A 54 1.08 -4.05 2.42
N ALA A 55 0.73 -4.08 3.71
CA ALA A 55 1.54 -4.70 4.75
C ALA A 55 1.74 -6.20 4.51
N PHE A 56 0.67 -6.93 4.20
CA PHE A 56 0.75 -8.37 3.96
C PHE A 56 1.61 -8.72 2.75
N SER A 57 1.40 -8.04 1.61
CA SER A 57 2.20 -8.27 0.40
C SER A 57 3.65 -7.83 0.56
N GLY A 58 3.92 -6.82 1.40
CA GLY A 58 5.26 -6.32 1.71
C GLY A 58 6.21 -7.39 2.26
N PHE A 59 5.69 -8.35 3.05
CA PHE A 59 6.47 -9.47 3.57
C PHE A 59 7.06 -10.40 2.50
N PHE A 60 6.54 -10.36 1.26
CA PHE A 60 7.01 -11.21 0.17
C PHE A 60 7.94 -10.47 -0.80
N ILE A 61 8.13 -9.15 -0.64
CA ILE A 61 8.94 -8.32 -1.53
C ILE A 61 10.38 -8.24 -1.01
N HIS A 62 11.26 -9.07 -1.57
CA HIS A 62 12.66 -9.19 -1.15
C HIS A 62 13.65 -8.63 -2.19
N VAL A 63 13.44 -7.38 -2.65
CA VAL A 63 14.30 -6.80 -3.70
C VAL A 63 15.56 -6.15 -3.12
N LEU A 64 15.41 -5.31 -2.08
CA LEU A 64 16.52 -4.51 -1.55
C LEU A 64 17.51 -5.29 -0.67
N LYS A 65 17.05 -6.34 0.03
CA LYS A 65 17.88 -7.30 0.81
C LYS A 65 19.04 -6.66 1.59
N LEU A 66 18.76 -5.58 2.33
CA LEU A 66 19.79 -4.82 3.07
C LEU A 66 20.34 -5.59 4.27
N VAL A 67 19.51 -6.43 4.90
CA VAL A 67 19.91 -7.29 6.04
C VAL A 67 19.38 -8.70 5.79
N GLY A 68 20.23 -9.57 5.26
CA GLY A 68 19.79 -10.90 4.81
C GLY A 68 18.70 -10.77 3.73
N PRO A 69 17.57 -11.49 3.82
CA PRO A 69 16.47 -11.29 2.87
C PRO A 69 15.72 -9.96 3.12
N PHE A 70 15.84 -9.38 4.32
CA PHE A 70 14.97 -8.30 4.78
C PHE A 70 15.43 -6.91 4.34
N SER A 71 14.48 -5.98 4.40
CA SER A 71 14.62 -4.57 4.06
C SER A 71 13.64 -3.74 4.92
N PRO A 72 13.78 -2.40 4.99
CA PRO A 72 12.93 -1.54 5.83
C PRO A 72 11.44 -1.73 5.65
N ILE A 73 10.97 -2.13 4.47
CA ILE A 73 9.54 -2.39 4.23
C ILE A 73 8.99 -3.55 5.08
N HIS A 74 9.83 -4.51 5.50
CA HIS A 74 9.40 -5.60 6.38
C HIS A 74 9.14 -5.08 7.79
N LEU A 75 9.98 -4.15 8.27
CA LEU A 75 9.75 -3.47 9.53
C LEU A 75 8.49 -2.61 9.46
N LEU A 76 8.31 -1.85 8.38
CA LEU A 76 7.08 -1.07 8.17
C LEU A 76 5.82 -1.95 8.08
N SER A 77 5.95 -3.22 7.70
CA SER A 77 4.82 -4.14 7.60
C SER A 77 4.39 -4.72 8.95
N VAL A 78 5.22 -4.59 10.00
CA VAL A 78 4.91 -5.11 11.35
C VAL A 78 4.63 -4.02 12.39
N LEU A 79 5.03 -2.76 12.10
CA LEU A 79 4.76 -1.58 12.92
C LEU A 79 3.38 -0.98 12.62
#